data_AF-A0A8B6GJ76-F1
#
_entry.id   AF-A0A8B6GJ76-F1
#
_cell.length_a   1.000
_cell.length_b   1.000
_cell.length_c   1.000
_cell.angle_alpha   90.00
_cell.angle_beta   90.00
_cell.angle_gamma   90.00
#
_symmetry.space_group_name_H-M   'P 1'
#
loop_
_entity.id
_entity.type
_entity.pdbx_description
1 polymer ?
#
loop_
_entity_poly.entity_id
_entity_poly.type
_entity_poly.pdbx_seq_one_letter_code
_entity_poly.pdbx_strand_id
1 'polypeptide(L)'
;MDSGSIVYMHTDVLHQTEIVDILTKPETSCTSNVPPYKPKANEVYLFQTGADDWKCDQYLWINNGTKSVTIGNDVLKKHFYKIRLPGTTDKTNGRKRPVGSLQFKKTAYSLKSNKSLILVHYEGDETVYVPVGHGNSKKSDPPEYTRTAPSVLRKIEQDIRESISNGSVSGEHQGVLNARNVKQVENLVRKVNEEERLSKDDIYNLLLLAYHMDGFIHEVTVFPDLSSIIALPEMISIVNHLLDVNTEDDVPFVFFYDTTFKCGDFFVSPIVFRNIIFEDRPIMPVAFLIHSRKKEKTHARFASTSSKESKTKAYLDPIAWINGLNSDHKQTIENNEWLCSEIINVCCRIISRQFPNISGFQPTGLSPVFDEATKSWSEKFGSFSQKGCPTVQIHHTGKSHWVTSLQSVNDQCIYVLDSFSKTFTLTPSLDIQLAAIYGHGKKHISMKLPEVQRQPNGYDCGVYSIANLLEFCFNGGTSNFKNKTAFEPTGMREHLIKCLELGYFSKFPQSLNSCADSVKMHTRKIECSCVCGKPDILENMFGCEGKRGRVTCSKWVHQSCSNVLGDWLCDEHRSTV
;
A
#
# COMPACT_ATOMS: atom_id res chain seq x y z
N MET A 1 11.96 -40.65 3.02
CA MET A 1 11.69 -40.98 4.44
C MET A 1 10.29 -41.51 4.47
N ASP A 2 10.10 -42.73 4.97
CA ASP A 2 8.82 -43.44 4.93
C ASP A 2 7.71 -42.61 5.57
N SER A 3 6.93 -41.97 4.71
CA SER A 3 6.04 -40.85 5.00
C SER A 3 4.63 -41.35 5.27
N GLY A 4 4.49 -42.29 6.20
CA GLY A 4 3.22 -42.84 6.64
C GLY A 4 2.75 -42.22 7.95
N SER A 5 1.43 -42.25 8.19
CA SER A 5 0.89 -41.98 9.52
C SER A 5 1.33 -43.04 10.52
N ILE A 6 1.68 -42.64 11.73
CA ILE A 6 2.11 -43.57 12.80
C ILE A 6 0.90 -43.85 13.70
N VAL A 7 0.52 -45.13 13.82
CA VAL A 7 -0.49 -45.56 14.79
C VAL A 7 0.11 -45.42 16.19
N TYR A 8 -0.55 -44.65 17.04
CA TYR A 8 -0.14 -44.44 18.42
C TYR A 8 -0.43 -45.68 19.27
N MET A 9 -1.64 -46.24 19.16
CA MET A 9 -2.03 -47.48 19.83
C MET A 9 -3.28 -48.10 19.18
N HIS A 10 -3.56 -49.35 19.54
CA HIS A 10 -4.82 -50.03 19.23
C HIS A 10 -5.65 -50.23 20.50
N THR A 11 -6.86 -49.68 20.55
CA THR A 11 -7.78 -49.87 21.69
C THR A 11 -9.24 -49.61 21.29
N ASP A 12 -10.15 -50.41 21.85
CA ASP A 12 -11.60 -50.25 21.68
C ASP A 12 -12.13 -49.03 22.47
N VAL A 13 -11.45 -48.67 23.58
CA VAL A 13 -11.90 -47.63 24.51
C VAL A 13 -10.71 -46.78 24.94
N LEU A 14 -10.91 -45.45 24.93
CA LEU A 14 -9.95 -44.48 25.45
C LEU A 14 -10.55 -43.76 26.65
N HIS A 15 -9.96 -43.95 27.82
CA HIS A 15 -10.40 -43.27 29.02
C HIS A 15 -9.95 -41.80 29.02
N GLN A 16 -10.73 -40.96 29.69
CA GLN A 16 -10.47 -39.52 29.68
C GLN A 16 -9.12 -39.15 30.31
N THR A 17 -8.66 -39.90 31.31
CA THR A 17 -7.34 -39.72 31.93
C THR A 17 -6.22 -40.01 30.94
N GLU A 18 -6.32 -41.12 30.22
CA GLU A 18 -5.34 -41.52 29.19
C GLU A 18 -5.25 -40.47 28.07
N ILE A 19 -6.40 -39.97 27.58
CA ILE A 19 -6.43 -38.93 26.56
C ILE A 19 -5.65 -37.67 26.99
N VAL A 20 -5.83 -37.25 28.25
CA VAL A 20 -5.15 -36.07 28.79
C VAL A 20 -3.67 -36.34 28.97
N ASP A 21 -3.29 -37.50 29.46
CA ASP A 21 -1.89 -37.89 29.63
C ASP A 21 -1.17 -37.90 28.27
N ILE A 22 -1.77 -38.49 27.24
CA ILE A 22 -1.22 -38.52 25.88
C ILE A 22 -1.05 -37.10 25.31
N LEU A 23 -2.05 -36.23 25.48
CA LEU A 23 -2.02 -34.86 24.94
C LEU A 23 -1.12 -33.90 25.73
N THR A 24 -0.81 -34.19 27.00
CA THR A 24 0.08 -33.37 27.84
C THR A 24 1.53 -33.84 27.79
N LYS A 25 1.76 -35.15 27.62
CA LYS A 25 3.09 -35.77 27.55
C LYS A 25 3.20 -36.63 26.28
N PRO A 26 3.22 -36.00 25.10
CA PRO A 26 3.27 -36.73 23.84
C PRO A 26 4.58 -37.49 23.68
N GLU A 27 4.50 -38.75 23.28
CA GLU A 27 5.68 -39.49 22.81
C GLU A 27 6.00 -39.07 21.38
N THR A 28 7.12 -38.37 21.19
CA THR A 28 7.52 -37.81 19.89
C THR A 28 7.71 -38.89 18.82
N SER A 29 8.11 -40.10 19.20
CA SER A 29 8.25 -41.26 18.30
C SER A 29 6.92 -41.75 17.71
N CYS A 30 5.80 -41.48 18.40
CA CYS A 30 4.47 -41.93 17.99
C CYS A 30 3.58 -40.77 17.49
N THR A 31 4.19 -39.60 17.23
CA THR A 31 3.49 -38.42 16.72
C THR A 31 3.64 -38.33 15.21
N SER A 32 2.53 -38.16 14.50
CA SER A 32 2.51 -38.08 13.05
C SER A 32 2.25 -36.66 12.53
N ASN A 33 2.89 -36.34 11.39
CA ASN A 33 2.68 -35.11 10.62
C ASN A 33 1.91 -35.36 9.31
N VAL A 34 1.53 -36.61 9.03
CA VAL A 34 0.86 -37.04 7.81
C VAL A 34 -0.50 -37.64 8.19
N PRO A 35 -1.62 -37.22 7.60
CA PRO A 35 -2.93 -37.75 7.95
C PRO A 35 -3.02 -39.26 7.69
N PRO A 36 -3.88 -39.98 8.43
CA PRO A 36 -3.95 -41.42 8.35
C PRO A 36 -4.59 -41.89 7.04
N TYR A 37 -4.10 -42.99 6.49
CA TYR A 37 -4.65 -43.60 5.28
C TYR A 37 -5.65 -44.70 5.63
N LYS A 38 -6.95 -44.45 5.38
CA LYS A 38 -8.05 -45.41 5.64
C LYS A 38 -7.88 -46.15 6.98
N PRO A 39 -7.81 -45.41 8.10
CA PRO A 39 -7.60 -45.98 9.42
C PRO A 39 -8.69 -46.99 9.79
N LYS A 40 -8.29 -48.07 10.45
CA LYS A 40 -9.15 -49.18 10.85
C LYS A 40 -9.84 -48.89 12.17
N ALA A 41 -10.87 -49.66 12.47
CA ALA A 41 -11.43 -49.71 13.81
C ALA A 41 -10.34 -49.92 14.86
N ASN A 42 -10.49 -49.20 15.98
CA ASN A 42 -9.65 -49.24 17.18
C ASN A 42 -8.27 -48.62 17.01
N GLU A 43 -7.94 -48.07 15.85
CA GLU A 43 -6.70 -47.32 15.67
C GLU A 43 -6.80 -45.93 16.30
N VAL A 44 -5.72 -45.54 16.97
CA VAL A 44 -5.55 -44.23 17.58
C VAL A 44 -4.32 -43.57 16.99
N TYR A 45 -4.42 -42.29 16.66
CA TYR A 45 -3.34 -41.52 16.08
C TYR A 45 -3.15 -40.21 16.82
N LEU A 46 -1.90 -39.86 17.10
CA LEU A 46 -1.52 -38.56 17.65
C LEU A 46 -0.92 -37.70 16.55
N PHE A 47 -1.55 -36.57 16.24
CA PHE A 47 -1.13 -35.65 15.19
C PHE A 47 -0.58 -34.36 15.76
N GLN A 48 0.56 -33.93 15.24
CA GLN A 48 1.05 -32.57 15.42
C GLN A 48 0.60 -31.71 14.26
N THR A 49 -0.07 -30.61 14.57
CA THR A 49 -0.77 -29.79 13.59
C THR A 49 -0.46 -28.31 13.74
N GLY A 50 -0.16 -27.69 12.59
CA GLY A 50 -0.44 -26.28 12.30
C GLY A 50 -1.67 -26.11 11.38
N ALA A 51 -2.44 -27.18 11.15
CA ALA A 51 -3.45 -27.35 10.11
C ALA A 51 -4.56 -28.37 10.48
N ASP A 52 -5.70 -28.30 9.80
CA ASP A 52 -6.78 -29.30 9.92
C ASP A 52 -6.54 -30.58 9.09
N ASP A 53 -5.28 -30.92 8.80
CA ASP A 53 -4.90 -32.00 7.89
C ASP A 53 -5.33 -33.39 8.35
N TRP A 54 -5.36 -33.63 9.66
CA TRP A 54 -5.85 -34.86 10.29
C TRP A 54 -7.28 -35.23 9.86
N LYS A 55 -8.05 -34.28 9.30
CA LYS A 55 -9.39 -34.52 8.77
C LYS A 55 -9.37 -35.21 7.39
N CYS A 56 -8.23 -35.26 6.71
CA CYS A 56 -8.08 -35.84 5.38
C CYS A 56 -7.66 -37.31 5.44
N ASP A 57 -8.42 -38.11 6.21
CA ASP A 57 -8.17 -39.53 6.47
C ASP A 57 -8.77 -40.50 5.42
N GLN A 58 -9.14 -39.95 4.27
CA GLN A 58 -9.81 -40.63 3.14
C GLN A 58 -11.21 -41.17 3.41
N TYR A 59 -11.77 -40.94 4.59
CA TYR A 59 -13.18 -41.15 4.85
C TYR A 59 -13.97 -39.86 4.72
N LEU A 60 -15.27 -39.99 4.44
CA LEU A 60 -16.20 -38.87 4.46
C LEU A 60 -16.97 -38.86 5.76
N TRP A 61 -16.80 -37.78 6.53
CA TRP A 61 -17.40 -37.65 7.85
C TRP A 61 -18.53 -36.61 7.88
N ILE A 62 -19.55 -36.86 8.70
CA ILE A 62 -20.54 -35.87 9.11
C ILE A 62 -20.24 -35.46 10.54
N ASN A 63 -20.13 -34.14 10.79
CA ASN A 63 -19.98 -33.60 12.14
C ASN A 63 -21.21 -33.97 12.97
N ASN A 64 -20.99 -34.60 14.12
CA ASN A 64 -22.02 -35.07 15.05
C ASN A 64 -21.98 -34.31 16.39
N GLY A 65 -21.43 -33.10 16.38
CA GLY A 65 -21.37 -32.21 17.52
C GLY A 65 -20.00 -32.13 18.18
N THR A 66 -19.92 -31.29 19.21
CA THR A 66 -18.71 -31.06 19.98
C THR A 66 -19.08 -30.99 21.46
N LYS A 67 -18.29 -31.64 22.32
CA LYS A 67 -18.40 -31.52 23.78
C LYS A 67 -17.11 -30.94 24.34
N SER A 68 -17.20 -30.21 25.44
CA SER A 68 -16.04 -29.70 26.17
C SER A 68 -16.15 -30.15 27.61
N VAL A 69 -15.03 -30.59 28.19
CA VAL A 69 -14.95 -31.05 29.58
C VAL A 69 -13.77 -30.35 30.22
N THR A 70 -14.01 -29.68 31.35
CA THR A 70 -12.94 -29.07 32.16
C THR A 70 -12.22 -30.16 32.95
N ILE A 71 -10.89 -30.19 32.86
CA ILE A 71 -10.04 -31.17 33.55
C ILE A 71 -8.90 -30.39 34.21
N GLY A 72 -8.91 -30.32 35.54
CA GLY A 72 -8.01 -29.42 36.28
C GLY A 72 -8.19 -27.97 35.83
N ASN A 73 -7.10 -27.36 35.35
CA ASN A 73 -7.08 -25.97 34.87
C ASN A 73 -7.23 -25.85 33.34
N ASP A 74 -7.48 -26.94 32.62
CA ASP A 74 -7.59 -26.96 31.16
C ASP A 74 -8.95 -27.48 30.68
N VAL A 75 -9.23 -27.33 29.38
CA VAL A 75 -10.48 -27.76 28.75
C VAL A 75 -10.16 -28.74 27.63
N LEU A 76 -10.60 -29.98 27.80
CA LEU A 76 -10.58 -31.01 26.77
C LEU A 76 -11.78 -30.85 25.85
N LYS A 77 -11.53 -30.60 24.55
CA LYS A 77 -12.55 -30.58 23.51
C LYS A 77 -12.61 -31.91 22.78
N LYS A 78 -13.83 -32.43 22.62
CA LYS A 78 -14.15 -33.67 21.90
C LYS A 78 -15.03 -33.35 20.69
N HIS A 79 -14.52 -33.58 19.49
CA HIS A 79 -15.28 -33.44 18.25
C HIS A 79 -15.72 -34.82 17.77
N PHE A 80 -17.03 -35.01 17.60
CA PHE A 80 -17.60 -36.28 17.21
C PHE A 80 -17.95 -36.27 15.73
N TYR A 81 -17.65 -37.38 15.06
CA TYR A 81 -17.93 -37.57 13.65
C TYR A 81 -18.56 -38.94 13.43
N LYS A 82 -19.53 -38.98 12.53
CA LYS A 82 -20.19 -40.21 12.07
C LYS A 82 -19.89 -40.42 10.59
N ILE A 83 -19.66 -41.65 10.15
CA ILE A 83 -19.31 -41.93 8.76
C ILE A 83 -20.48 -41.54 7.84
N ARG A 84 -20.17 -40.94 6.70
CA ARG A 84 -21.14 -40.54 5.68
C ARG A 84 -21.40 -41.72 4.76
N LEU A 85 -22.65 -42.14 4.71
CA LEU A 85 -23.14 -43.13 3.76
C LEU A 85 -23.89 -42.48 2.59
N PRO A 86 -23.97 -43.14 1.44
CA PRO A 86 -24.79 -42.70 0.31
C PRO A 86 -26.24 -42.49 0.74
N GLY A 87 -26.82 -41.39 0.28
CA GLY A 87 -28.21 -41.03 0.59
C GLY A 87 -29.24 -41.84 -0.20
N THR A 88 -30.43 -42.02 0.37
CA THR A 88 -31.63 -42.43 -0.39
C THR A 88 -32.18 -41.24 -1.18
N THR A 89 -32.77 -41.52 -2.35
CA THR A 89 -33.31 -40.48 -3.23
C THR A 89 -34.51 -39.79 -2.56
N ASP A 90 -34.44 -38.48 -2.37
CA ASP A 90 -35.56 -37.68 -1.89
C ASP A 90 -36.66 -37.65 -2.97
N LYS A 91 -37.84 -38.21 -2.65
CA LYS A 91 -38.98 -38.33 -3.58
C LYS A 91 -39.52 -36.97 -4.06
N THR A 92 -39.18 -35.86 -3.39
CA THR A 92 -39.71 -34.53 -3.72
C THR A 92 -38.81 -33.69 -4.60
N ASN A 93 -37.49 -33.92 -4.57
CA ASN A 93 -36.51 -33.05 -5.25
C ASN A 93 -35.40 -33.80 -6.00
N GLY A 94 -35.45 -35.14 -6.06
CA GLY A 94 -34.46 -35.97 -6.78
C GLY A 94 -33.03 -35.94 -6.24
N ARG A 95 -32.75 -35.16 -5.17
CA ARG A 95 -31.43 -35.05 -4.56
C ARG A 95 -31.23 -36.15 -3.51
N LYS A 96 -30.18 -36.95 -3.64
CA LYS A 96 -29.77 -37.93 -2.61
C LYS A 96 -29.17 -37.19 -1.41
N ARG A 97 -29.86 -37.19 -0.26
CA ARG A 97 -29.32 -36.59 0.98
C ARG A 97 -28.47 -37.61 1.71
N PRO A 98 -27.17 -37.35 1.96
CA PRO A 98 -26.32 -38.31 2.66
C PRO A 98 -26.85 -38.61 4.06
N VAL A 99 -26.71 -39.87 4.47
CA VAL A 99 -27.11 -40.35 5.80
C VAL A 99 -25.84 -40.59 6.61
N GLY A 100 -25.82 -40.20 7.88
CA GLY A 100 -24.70 -40.50 8.77
C GLY A 100 -24.95 -41.76 9.57
N SER A 101 -23.95 -42.64 9.66
CA SER A 101 -24.01 -43.88 10.45
C SER A 101 -23.03 -43.84 11.63
N LEU A 102 -23.46 -44.36 12.78
CA LEU A 102 -22.59 -44.53 13.95
C LEU A 102 -21.88 -45.90 13.96
N GLN A 103 -22.10 -46.75 12.94
CA GLN A 103 -21.41 -48.04 12.82
C GLN A 103 -19.91 -47.88 12.63
N PHE A 104 -19.47 -46.75 12.07
CA PHE A 104 -18.08 -46.32 12.11
C PHE A 104 -18.05 -44.84 12.48
N LYS A 105 -17.32 -44.51 13.54
CA LYS A 105 -17.26 -43.16 14.12
C LYS A 105 -15.82 -42.76 14.37
N LYS A 106 -15.60 -41.46 14.35
CA LYS A 106 -14.32 -40.84 14.64
C LYS A 106 -14.50 -39.81 15.74
N THR A 107 -13.62 -39.85 16.74
CA THR A 107 -13.58 -38.83 17.79
C THR A 107 -12.20 -38.16 17.78
N ALA A 108 -12.19 -36.84 17.70
CA ALA A 108 -10.98 -36.04 17.77
C ALA A 108 -10.92 -35.24 19.08
N TYR A 109 -9.78 -35.31 19.76
CA TYR A 109 -9.52 -34.73 21.06
C TYR A 109 -8.45 -33.65 20.97
N SER A 110 -8.66 -32.54 21.67
CA SER A 110 -7.69 -31.44 21.74
C SER A 110 -7.76 -30.74 23.08
N LEU A 111 -6.62 -30.27 23.58
CA LEU A 111 -6.56 -29.45 24.78
C LEU A 111 -6.59 -27.96 24.42
N LYS A 112 -7.23 -27.15 25.24
CA LYS A 112 -7.28 -25.70 25.02
C LYS A 112 -5.89 -25.07 25.22
N SER A 113 -5.09 -25.59 26.15
CA SER A 113 -3.71 -25.15 26.37
C SER A 113 -2.76 -25.52 25.22
N ASN A 114 -2.98 -26.68 24.58
CA ASN A 114 -2.15 -27.17 23.48
C ASN A 114 -3.01 -27.53 22.26
N LYS A 115 -3.25 -26.53 21.40
CA LYS A 115 -4.01 -26.71 20.15
C LYS A 115 -3.20 -27.33 19.02
N SER A 116 -1.88 -27.45 19.18
CA SER A 116 -1.01 -28.03 18.16
C SER A 116 -0.99 -29.55 18.17
N LEU A 117 -1.65 -30.20 19.13
CA LEU A 117 -1.81 -31.66 19.17
C LEU A 117 -3.27 -32.05 19.07
N ILE A 118 -3.55 -33.02 18.21
CA ILE A 118 -4.86 -33.64 18.07
C ILE A 118 -4.69 -35.15 18.20
N LEU A 119 -5.42 -35.76 19.13
CA LEU A 119 -5.54 -37.21 19.21
C LEU A 119 -6.82 -37.63 18.48
N VAL A 120 -6.74 -38.61 17.59
CA VAL A 120 -7.87 -39.10 16.80
C VAL A 120 -8.06 -40.58 17.06
N HIS A 121 -9.28 -40.97 17.41
CA HIS A 121 -9.67 -42.36 17.67
C HIS A 121 -10.77 -42.78 16.71
N TYR A 122 -10.57 -43.93 16.07
CA TYR A 122 -11.50 -44.56 15.15
C TYR A 122 -12.15 -45.77 15.83
N GLU A 123 -13.47 -45.85 15.79
CA GLU A 123 -14.24 -46.88 16.50
C GLU A 123 -15.33 -47.43 15.58
N GLY A 124 -15.61 -48.74 15.66
CA GLY A 124 -16.71 -49.38 14.96
C GLY A 124 -16.25 -50.35 13.87
N ASP A 125 -16.85 -50.29 12.69
CA ASP A 125 -16.55 -51.16 11.54
C ASP A 125 -16.32 -50.33 10.28
N GLU A 126 -15.06 -50.19 9.85
CA GLU A 126 -14.70 -49.38 8.69
C GLU A 126 -15.25 -49.90 7.36
N THR A 127 -15.64 -51.18 7.29
CA THR A 127 -16.11 -51.82 6.05
C THR A 127 -17.47 -51.29 5.58
N VAL A 128 -18.20 -50.60 6.47
CA VAL A 128 -19.48 -49.95 6.15
C VAL A 128 -19.32 -48.74 5.23
N TYR A 129 -18.11 -48.21 5.07
CA TYR A 129 -17.84 -47.06 4.22
C TYR A 129 -17.97 -47.43 2.74
N VAL A 130 -18.75 -46.62 2.02
CA VAL A 130 -18.91 -46.74 0.58
C VAL A 130 -18.27 -45.52 -0.09
N PRO A 131 -17.21 -45.71 -0.90
CA PRO A 131 -16.59 -44.65 -1.67
C PRO A 131 -17.62 -43.93 -2.54
N VAL A 132 -17.58 -42.60 -2.52
CA VAL A 132 -18.41 -41.78 -3.41
C VAL A 132 -17.55 -40.74 -4.11
N GLY A 133 -17.88 -40.48 -5.37
CA GLY A 133 -17.25 -39.39 -6.10
C GLY A 133 -17.67 -38.01 -5.62
N HIS A 134 -17.00 -37.00 -6.15
CA HIS A 134 -17.26 -35.61 -5.80
C HIS A 134 -18.70 -35.23 -6.18
N GLY A 135 -19.41 -34.47 -5.32
CA GLY A 135 -20.85 -34.20 -5.47
C GLY A 135 -21.28 -33.47 -6.75
N ASN A 136 -20.33 -32.88 -7.47
CA ASN A 136 -20.55 -32.22 -8.77
C ASN A 136 -20.13 -33.08 -9.98
N SER A 137 -19.70 -34.32 -9.77
CA SER A 137 -19.32 -35.20 -10.87
C SER A 137 -20.54 -35.62 -11.67
N LYS A 138 -20.45 -35.50 -13.00
CA LYS A 138 -21.46 -35.97 -13.95
C LYS A 138 -21.16 -37.36 -14.52
N LYS A 139 -20.04 -37.97 -14.10
CA LYS A 139 -19.68 -39.32 -14.54
C LYS A 139 -20.62 -40.34 -13.91
N SER A 140 -21.01 -41.35 -14.68
CA SER A 140 -21.81 -42.49 -14.22
C SER A 140 -21.08 -43.27 -13.11
N ASP A 141 -19.75 -43.36 -13.22
CA ASP A 141 -18.86 -43.96 -12.23
C ASP A 141 -17.71 -42.99 -11.90
N PRO A 142 -17.91 -42.08 -10.94
CA PRO A 142 -16.89 -41.11 -10.59
C PRO A 142 -15.83 -41.71 -9.66
N PRO A 143 -14.54 -41.40 -9.84
CA PRO A 143 -13.50 -41.85 -8.93
C PRO A 143 -13.77 -41.37 -7.50
N GLU A 144 -13.33 -42.15 -6.52
CA GLU A 144 -13.44 -41.83 -5.10
C GLU A 144 -12.93 -40.40 -4.83
N TYR A 145 -13.73 -39.61 -4.10
CA TYR A 145 -13.32 -38.26 -3.76
C TYR A 145 -12.40 -38.25 -2.55
N THR A 146 -11.12 -38.00 -2.80
CA THR A 146 -10.14 -37.69 -1.76
C THR A 146 -9.99 -36.17 -1.61
N ARG A 147 -10.04 -35.70 -0.36
CA ARG A 147 -9.83 -34.29 -0.04
C ARG A 147 -8.34 -33.99 0.09
N THR A 148 -7.86 -32.99 -0.64
CA THR A 148 -6.51 -32.42 -0.47
C THR A 148 -6.34 -31.80 0.92
N ALA A 149 -5.20 -32.03 1.57
CA ALA A 149 -4.87 -31.47 2.88
C ALA A 149 -4.84 -29.93 2.86
N PRO A 150 -5.43 -29.25 3.87
CA PRO A 150 -5.35 -27.80 4.02
C PRO A 150 -3.92 -27.22 4.01
N SER A 151 -2.92 -27.91 4.55
CA SER A 151 -1.52 -27.47 4.47
C SER A 151 -1.00 -27.40 3.04
N VAL A 152 -1.36 -28.36 2.19
CA VAL A 152 -0.99 -28.39 0.77
C VAL A 152 -1.64 -27.22 0.04
N LEU A 153 -2.91 -26.95 0.31
CA LEU A 153 -3.61 -25.81 -0.31
C LEU A 153 -2.97 -24.48 0.11
N ARG A 154 -2.64 -24.30 1.40
CA ARG A 154 -1.94 -23.11 1.90
C ARG A 154 -0.53 -22.97 1.33
N LYS A 155 0.19 -24.09 1.20
CA LYS A 155 1.51 -24.11 0.57
C LYS A 155 1.41 -23.69 -0.89
N ILE A 156 0.43 -24.21 -1.64
CA ILE A 156 0.18 -23.76 -3.02
C ILE A 156 -0.15 -22.27 -3.04
N GLU A 157 -1.04 -21.77 -2.17
CA GLU A 157 -1.37 -20.34 -2.08
C GLU A 157 -0.13 -19.46 -1.87
N GLN A 158 0.83 -19.91 -1.05
CA GLN A 158 2.09 -19.21 -0.78
C GLN A 158 3.10 -19.35 -1.94
N ASP A 159 3.24 -20.54 -2.50
CA ASP A 159 4.23 -20.91 -3.54
C ASP A 159 3.80 -20.48 -4.96
N ILE A 160 2.56 -20.00 -5.16
CA ILE A 160 2.12 -19.39 -6.44
C ILE A 160 3.09 -18.30 -6.92
N ARG A 161 3.87 -17.71 -6.00
CA ARG A 161 4.91 -16.71 -6.27
C ARG A 161 6.23 -17.29 -6.85
N GLU A 162 6.47 -18.60 -6.80
CA GLU A 162 7.80 -19.20 -7.11
C GLU A 162 7.79 -20.39 -8.09
N SER A 163 6.76 -20.55 -8.93
CA SER A 163 6.58 -21.64 -9.90
C SER A 163 6.00 -22.94 -9.30
N ILE A 164 4.93 -23.41 -9.91
CA ILE A 164 4.13 -24.57 -9.46
C ILE A 164 4.94 -25.86 -9.71
N SER A 165 5.58 -26.41 -8.68
CA SER A 165 6.15 -27.76 -8.77
C SER A 165 5.04 -28.80 -8.69
N ASN A 166 4.95 -29.68 -9.68
CA ASN A 166 4.10 -30.87 -9.59
C ASN A 166 4.57 -31.73 -8.41
N GLY A 167 3.60 -32.23 -7.62
CA GLY A 167 3.80 -32.74 -6.26
C GLY A 167 4.92 -33.78 -6.08
N SER A 168 5.59 -33.70 -4.93
CA SER A 168 6.76 -34.52 -4.58
C SER A 168 6.41 -35.86 -3.91
N VAL A 169 5.13 -36.11 -3.59
CA VAL A 169 4.70 -37.30 -2.82
C VAL A 169 4.06 -38.34 -3.73
N SER A 170 4.54 -39.59 -3.66
CA SER A 170 3.98 -40.76 -4.36
C SER A 170 3.29 -41.73 -3.39
N GLY A 171 2.54 -42.70 -3.92
CA GLY A 171 1.89 -43.76 -3.14
C GLY A 171 0.50 -43.41 -2.60
N GLU A 172 0.09 -44.07 -1.51
CA GLU A 172 -1.27 -44.05 -0.95
C GLU A 172 -1.75 -42.65 -0.50
N HIS A 173 -0.81 -41.76 -0.19
CA HIS A 173 -1.08 -40.39 0.26
C HIS A 173 -1.09 -39.37 -0.89
N GLN A 174 -0.83 -39.79 -2.14
CA GLN A 174 -0.75 -38.90 -3.30
C GLN A 174 -2.02 -38.04 -3.48
N GLY A 175 -3.21 -38.60 -3.23
CA GLY A 175 -4.49 -37.90 -3.37
C GLY A 175 -4.75 -36.84 -2.27
N VAL A 176 -4.04 -36.91 -1.15
CA VAL A 176 -4.20 -36.00 0.01
C VAL A 176 -3.08 -34.96 0.04
N LEU A 177 -1.84 -35.39 -0.17
CA LEU A 177 -0.65 -34.56 -0.01
C LEU A 177 -0.21 -33.82 -1.27
N ASN A 178 -0.91 -34.01 -2.40
CA ASN A 178 -0.71 -33.23 -3.62
C ASN A 178 -1.99 -32.50 -4.03
N ALA A 179 -1.84 -31.52 -4.93
CA ALA A 179 -2.96 -30.97 -5.66
C ALA A 179 -3.67 -32.08 -6.44
N ARG A 180 -5.00 -32.13 -6.32
CA ARG A 180 -5.85 -33.14 -6.96
C ARG A 180 -5.78 -33.08 -8.49
N ASN A 181 -5.75 -31.87 -9.05
CA ASN A 181 -5.62 -31.65 -10.48
C ASN A 181 -5.19 -30.21 -10.80
N VAL A 182 -4.76 -29.98 -12.04
CA VAL A 182 -4.41 -28.65 -12.56
C VAL A 182 -5.55 -27.64 -12.32
N LYS A 183 -6.81 -28.08 -12.46
CA LYS A 183 -7.97 -27.21 -12.25
C LYS A 183 -8.10 -26.69 -10.82
N GLN A 184 -7.69 -27.47 -9.82
CA GLN A 184 -7.67 -27.03 -8.41
C GLN A 184 -6.62 -25.94 -8.22
N VAL A 185 -5.44 -26.09 -8.82
CA VAL A 185 -4.38 -25.07 -8.79
C VAL A 185 -4.86 -23.81 -9.51
N GLU A 186 -5.42 -23.92 -10.72
CA GLU A 186 -6.00 -22.79 -11.46
C GLU A 186 -7.07 -22.05 -10.65
N ASN A 187 -7.94 -22.77 -9.95
CA ASN A 187 -8.99 -22.15 -9.14
C ASN A 187 -8.42 -21.44 -7.90
N LEU A 188 -7.36 -21.98 -7.28
CA LEU A 188 -6.65 -21.32 -6.18
C LEU A 188 -5.93 -20.06 -6.67
N VAL A 189 -5.19 -20.16 -7.77
CA VAL A 189 -4.54 -19.01 -8.43
C VAL A 189 -5.57 -17.94 -8.75
N ARG A 190 -6.70 -18.32 -9.35
CA ARG A 190 -7.79 -17.38 -9.64
C ARG A 190 -8.30 -16.70 -8.36
N LYS A 191 -8.52 -17.47 -7.29
CA LYS A 191 -8.98 -16.94 -6.00
C LYS A 191 -7.99 -15.95 -5.40
N VAL A 192 -6.70 -16.28 -5.36
CA VAL A 192 -5.64 -15.40 -4.85
C VAL A 192 -5.58 -14.11 -5.68
N ASN A 193 -5.57 -14.24 -7.00
CA ASN A 193 -5.59 -13.09 -7.91
C ASN A 193 -6.87 -12.24 -7.74
N GLU A 194 -8.03 -12.86 -7.49
CA GLU A 194 -9.29 -12.16 -7.21
C GLU A 194 -9.25 -11.39 -5.89
N GLU A 195 -8.55 -11.89 -4.87
CA GLU A 195 -8.34 -11.20 -3.59
C GLU A 195 -7.37 -10.01 -3.72
N GLU A 196 -6.41 -10.08 -4.65
CA GLU A 196 -5.46 -8.98 -4.96
C GLU A 196 -6.04 -7.93 -5.94
N ARG A 197 -7.16 -8.22 -6.60
CA ARG A 197 -7.81 -7.26 -7.52
C ARG A 197 -8.37 -6.06 -6.76
N LEU A 198 -8.05 -4.86 -7.25
CA LEU A 198 -8.60 -3.59 -6.75
C LEU A 198 -10.12 -3.50 -6.99
N SER A 199 -10.61 -4.08 -8.08
CA SER A 199 -12.03 -4.15 -8.44
C SER A 199 -12.33 -5.41 -9.26
N LYS A 200 -13.61 -5.80 -9.35
CA LYS A 200 -14.09 -6.85 -10.28
C LYS A 200 -14.20 -6.36 -11.73
N ASP A 201 -14.08 -5.05 -11.95
CA ASP A 201 -14.13 -4.44 -13.27
C ASP A 201 -12.70 -4.28 -13.82
N ASP A 202 -12.38 -5.07 -14.85
CA ASP A 202 -11.06 -5.09 -15.48
C ASP A 202 -10.72 -3.75 -16.16
N ILE A 203 -11.72 -3.01 -16.66
CA ILE A 203 -11.53 -1.69 -17.29
C ILE A 203 -11.20 -0.68 -16.19
N TYR A 204 -11.93 -0.71 -15.08
CA TYR A 204 -11.65 0.16 -13.94
C TYR A 204 -10.24 -0.07 -13.39
N ASN A 205 -9.83 -1.34 -13.24
CA ASN A 205 -8.47 -1.69 -12.80
C ASN A 205 -7.40 -1.16 -13.76
N LEU A 206 -7.60 -1.31 -15.07
CA LEU A 206 -6.68 -0.81 -16.08
C LEU A 206 -6.56 0.72 -16.04
N LEU A 207 -7.68 1.44 -15.90
CA LEU A 207 -7.68 2.89 -15.78
C LEU A 207 -7.02 3.37 -14.48
N LEU A 208 -7.23 2.65 -13.38
CA LEU A 208 -6.58 2.94 -12.11
C LEU A 208 -5.06 2.68 -12.16
N LEU A 209 -4.64 1.62 -12.84
CA LEU A 209 -3.22 1.37 -13.13
C LEU A 209 -2.63 2.47 -14.02
N ALA A 210 -3.35 2.90 -15.05
CA ALA A 210 -2.91 4.00 -15.92
C ALA A 210 -2.78 5.30 -15.13
N TYR A 211 -3.69 5.56 -14.18
CA TYR A 211 -3.64 6.71 -13.31
C TYR A 211 -2.46 6.69 -12.33
N HIS A 212 -2.08 5.52 -11.82
CA HIS A 212 -1.00 5.39 -10.83
C HIS A 212 0.39 5.15 -11.45
N MET A 213 0.47 4.59 -12.65
CA MET A 213 1.71 4.32 -13.37
C MET A 213 1.99 5.42 -14.39
N ASP A 214 2.25 6.62 -13.86
CA ASP A 214 2.49 7.83 -14.64
C ASP A 214 3.60 7.61 -15.70
N GLY A 215 3.29 7.92 -16.95
CA GLY A 215 4.17 7.74 -18.12
C GLY A 215 4.37 6.30 -18.61
N PHE A 216 3.95 5.27 -17.88
CA PHE A 216 4.11 3.87 -18.34
C PHE A 216 3.00 3.41 -19.28
N ILE A 217 1.76 3.83 -18.98
CA ILE A 217 0.59 3.57 -19.83
C ILE A 217 0.29 4.83 -20.63
N HIS A 218 0.64 4.81 -21.91
CA HIS A 218 0.51 5.96 -22.81
C HIS A 218 -0.91 6.12 -23.35
N GLU A 219 -1.59 4.99 -23.60
CA GLU A 219 -2.96 5.03 -24.08
C GLU A 219 -3.78 3.86 -23.52
N VAL A 220 -5.05 4.14 -23.18
CA VAL A 220 -6.08 3.13 -22.96
C VAL A 220 -7.27 3.46 -23.85
N THR A 221 -7.60 2.54 -24.75
CA THR A 221 -8.83 2.60 -25.55
C THR A 221 -9.77 1.51 -25.04
N VAL A 222 -10.93 1.91 -24.55
CA VAL A 222 -11.96 0.99 -24.03
C VAL A 222 -12.99 0.61 -25.11
N PHE A 223 -13.25 1.51 -26.05
CA PHE A 223 -14.21 1.34 -27.14
C PHE A 223 -13.60 1.79 -28.48
N PRO A 224 -13.81 1.08 -29.61
CA PRO A 224 -14.70 -0.08 -29.80
C PRO A 224 -14.13 -1.42 -29.33
N ASP A 225 -12.83 -1.51 -29.08
CA ASP A 225 -12.17 -2.71 -28.56
C ASP A 225 -11.20 -2.30 -27.46
N LEU A 226 -11.05 -3.15 -26.45
CA LEU A 226 -10.11 -2.90 -25.37
C LEU A 226 -8.67 -3.08 -25.89
N SER A 227 -7.89 -2.01 -25.82
CA SER A 227 -6.46 -2.00 -26.10
C SER A 227 -5.72 -0.97 -25.25
N SER A 228 -4.46 -1.25 -24.95
CA SER A 228 -3.58 -0.33 -24.25
C SER A 228 -2.19 -0.32 -24.89
N ILE A 229 -1.60 0.88 -24.97
CA ILE A 229 -0.23 1.09 -25.41
C ILE A 229 0.60 1.39 -24.16
N ILE A 230 1.63 0.59 -23.96
CA ILE A 230 2.54 0.73 -22.82
C ILE A 230 3.97 0.85 -23.32
N ALA A 231 4.76 1.68 -22.65
CA ALA A 231 6.17 1.87 -22.94
C ALA A 231 6.84 2.49 -21.72
N LEU A 232 8.10 2.11 -21.48
CA LEU A 232 8.88 2.72 -20.42
C LEU A 232 9.36 4.11 -20.87
N PRO A 233 9.08 5.19 -20.11
CA PRO A 233 9.57 6.53 -20.44
C PRO A 233 11.08 6.58 -20.69
N GLU A 234 11.84 5.83 -19.90
CA GLU A 234 13.29 5.74 -20.00
C GLU A 234 13.73 5.13 -21.34
N MET A 235 13.00 4.10 -21.80
CA MET A 235 13.29 3.46 -23.10
C MET A 235 12.94 4.39 -24.27
N ILE A 236 11.83 5.12 -24.18
CA ILE A 236 11.48 6.14 -25.19
C ILE A 236 12.57 7.21 -25.25
N SER A 237 13.04 7.69 -24.09
CA SER A 237 14.12 8.68 -24.01
C SER A 237 15.42 8.17 -24.63
N ILE A 238 15.81 6.91 -24.38
CA ILE A 238 17.00 6.29 -24.97
C ILE A 238 16.87 6.23 -26.50
N VAL A 239 15.71 5.81 -27.01
CA VAL A 239 15.45 5.72 -28.45
C VAL A 239 15.50 7.09 -29.10
N ASN A 240 14.89 8.12 -28.48
CA ASN A 240 14.91 9.48 -29.01
C ASN A 240 16.33 10.04 -29.03
N HIS A 241 17.10 9.86 -27.95
CA HIS A 241 18.51 10.27 -27.93
C HIS A 241 19.33 9.58 -29.02
N LEU A 242 19.08 8.28 -29.25
CA LEU A 242 19.74 7.54 -30.31
C LEU A 242 19.37 8.03 -31.72
N LEU A 243 18.13 8.44 -31.93
CA LEU A 243 17.70 9.05 -33.19
C LEU A 243 18.36 10.42 -33.42
N ASP A 244 18.61 11.18 -32.35
CA ASP A 244 19.28 12.48 -32.41
C ASP A 244 20.79 12.37 -32.65
N VAL A 245 21.48 11.44 -32.00
CA VAL A 245 22.93 11.24 -32.15
C VAL A 245 23.29 10.63 -33.52
N ASN A 246 22.40 9.80 -34.06
CA ASN A 246 22.59 9.12 -35.33
C ASN A 246 22.35 10.04 -36.57
N THR A 247 22.32 11.36 -36.39
CA THR A 247 22.28 12.32 -37.50
C THR A 247 23.66 12.64 -38.08
N GLU A 248 24.75 12.22 -37.43
CA GLU A 248 26.13 12.53 -37.85
C GLU A 248 26.78 11.42 -38.70
N ASP A 249 26.35 10.17 -38.55
CA ASP A 249 26.82 9.01 -39.31
C ASP A 249 25.63 8.36 -40.04
N ASP A 250 25.77 8.08 -41.34
CA ASP A 250 24.74 7.59 -42.28
C ASP A 250 24.22 6.15 -41.99
N VAL A 251 24.21 5.72 -40.72
CA VAL A 251 23.80 4.38 -40.30
C VAL A 251 22.28 4.33 -40.12
N PRO A 252 21.53 3.46 -40.83
CA PRO A 252 20.08 3.41 -40.69
C PRO A 252 19.66 2.85 -39.33
N PHE A 253 18.85 3.60 -38.59
CA PHE A 253 18.18 3.14 -37.38
C PHE A 253 16.91 2.35 -37.73
N VAL A 254 16.84 1.08 -37.32
CA VAL A 254 15.77 0.16 -37.75
C VAL A 254 14.89 -0.24 -36.57
N PHE A 255 13.58 0.01 -36.72
CA PHE A 255 12.53 -0.55 -35.88
C PHE A 255 11.97 -1.83 -36.50
N PHE A 256 11.73 -2.82 -35.65
CA PHE A 256 11.03 -4.06 -36.02
C PHE A 256 9.69 -4.10 -35.31
N TYR A 257 8.68 -4.55 -36.05
CA TYR A 257 7.34 -4.78 -35.53
C TYR A 257 7.07 -6.28 -35.59
N ASP A 258 7.07 -6.95 -34.44
CA ASP A 258 6.93 -8.41 -34.39
C ASP A 258 5.47 -8.85 -34.28
N THR A 259 5.21 -10.06 -34.78
CA THR A 259 3.91 -10.71 -34.80
C THR A 259 3.32 -10.87 -33.40
N THR A 260 2.00 -10.74 -33.35
CA THR A 260 1.23 -10.67 -32.13
C THR A 260 1.24 -11.98 -31.31
N PHE A 261 1.86 -11.94 -30.13
CA PHE A 261 1.86 -13.02 -29.13
C PHE A 261 0.50 -13.12 -28.43
N LYS A 262 -0.05 -14.33 -28.26
CA LYS A 262 -1.27 -14.54 -27.47
C LYS A 262 -0.89 -14.72 -25.99
N CYS A 263 -1.36 -13.82 -25.13
CA CYS A 263 -1.16 -13.87 -23.69
C CYS A 263 -2.53 -13.91 -23.00
N GLY A 264 -2.99 -15.12 -22.66
CA GLY A 264 -4.33 -15.34 -22.13
C GLY A 264 -5.42 -14.93 -23.13
N ASP A 265 -6.31 -14.03 -22.70
CA ASP A 265 -7.40 -13.47 -23.50
C ASP A 265 -6.97 -12.26 -24.35
N PHE A 266 -5.70 -11.84 -24.23
CA PHE A 266 -5.15 -10.70 -24.93
C PHE A 266 -4.05 -11.08 -25.89
N PHE A 267 -3.71 -10.10 -26.71
CA PHE A 267 -2.68 -10.13 -27.72
C PHE A 267 -1.66 -9.05 -27.40
N VAL A 268 -0.37 -9.39 -27.46
CA VAL A 268 0.74 -8.46 -27.22
C VAL A 268 1.53 -8.32 -28.50
N SER A 269 1.74 -7.10 -28.97
CA SER A 269 2.54 -6.82 -30.17
C SER A 269 3.62 -5.80 -29.83
N PRO A 270 4.91 -6.18 -29.87
CA PRO A 270 6.00 -5.29 -29.52
C PRO A 270 6.51 -4.50 -30.73
N ILE A 271 6.90 -3.26 -30.48
CA ILE A 271 7.89 -2.54 -31.29
C ILE A 271 9.24 -2.74 -30.61
N VAL A 272 10.22 -3.19 -31.37
CA VAL A 272 11.59 -3.36 -30.91
C VAL A 272 12.54 -2.61 -31.83
N PHE A 273 13.73 -2.29 -31.36
CA PHE A 273 14.77 -1.66 -32.17
C PHE A 273 16.11 -2.36 -31.93
N ARG A 274 17.03 -2.18 -32.87
CA ARG A 274 18.41 -2.63 -32.69
C ARG A 274 19.23 -1.51 -32.06
N ASN A 275 19.73 -1.71 -30.85
CA ASN A 275 20.49 -0.69 -30.15
C ASN A 275 21.92 -0.60 -30.71
N ILE A 276 22.24 0.51 -31.36
CA ILE A 276 23.52 0.72 -32.06
C ILE A 276 24.69 1.13 -31.14
N ILE A 277 24.43 1.47 -29.87
CA ILE A 277 25.48 1.86 -28.90
C ILE A 277 26.35 0.64 -28.54
N PHE A 278 25.75 -0.54 -28.49
CA PHE A 278 26.45 -1.77 -28.10
C PHE A 278 27.10 -2.44 -29.30
N GLU A 279 28.30 -3.00 -29.09
CA GLU A 279 29.05 -3.75 -30.11
C GLU A 279 28.23 -4.93 -30.67
N ASP A 280 27.56 -5.68 -29.79
CA ASP A 280 26.72 -6.83 -30.16
C ASP A 280 25.34 -6.45 -30.74
N ARG A 281 25.00 -5.15 -30.73
CA ARG A 281 23.75 -4.59 -31.28
C ARG A 281 22.47 -5.37 -30.89
N PRO A 282 22.15 -5.47 -29.59
CA PRO A 282 21.02 -6.24 -29.10
C PRO A 282 19.68 -5.66 -29.58
N ILE A 283 18.68 -6.53 -29.70
CA ILE A 283 17.29 -6.14 -29.98
C ILE A 283 16.63 -5.81 -28.64
N MET A 284 16.11 -4.59 -28.52
CA MET A 284 15.50 -4.07 -27.30
C MET A 284 14.05 -3.63 -27.55
N PRO A 285 13.12 -3.87 -26.61
CA PRO A 285 11.75 -3.39 -26.73
C PRO A 285 11.64 -1.88 -26.52
N VAL A 286 10.80 -1.25 -27.33
CA VAL A 286 10.45 0.18 -27.23
C VAL A 286 9.10 0.32 -26.55
N ALA A 287 8.10 -0.33 -27.12
CA ALA A 287 6.70 -0.20 -26.72
C ALA A 287 5.95 -1.50 -27.01
N PHE A 288 4.84 -1.70 -26.30
CA PHE A 288 3.96 -2.85 -26.46
C PHE A 288 2.52 -2.39 -26.65
N LEU A 289 1.85 -2.98 -27.63
CA LEU A 289 0.40 -2.92 -27.77
C LEU A 289 -0.22 -4.16 -27.16
N ILE A 290 -1.03 -3.98 -26.13
CA ILE A 290 -1.89 -5.00 -25.55
C ILE A 290 -3.29 -4.81 -26.12
N HIS A 291 -3.89 -5.82 -26.73
CA HIS A 291 -5.19 -5.69 -27.39
C HIS A 291 -6.02 -6.96 -27.33
N SER A 292 -7.33 -6.82 -27.36
CA SER A 292 -8.26 -7.96 -27.38
C SER A 292 -8.49 -8.54 -28.78
N ARG A 293 -8.22 -7.77 -29.85
CA ARG A 293 -8.46 -8.17 -31.24
C ARG A 293 -7.42 -7.62 -32.21
N LYS A 294 -6.93 -8.48 -33.11
CA LYS A 294 -5.97 -8.18 -34.19
C LYS A 294 -6.59 -7.36 -35.33
N LYS A 295 -6.99 -6.12 -35.07
CA LYS A 295 -7.54 -5.22 -36.09
C LYS A 295 -6.46 -4.29 -36.63
N GLU A 296 -6.43 -4.11 -37.95
CA GLU A 296 -5.50 -3.20 -38.64
C GLU A 296 -5.54 -1.78 -38.06
N LYS A 297 -6.73 -1.24 -37.80
CA LYS A 297 -6.91 0.09 -37.19
C LYS A 297 -6.19 0.24 -35.84
N THR A 298 -6.17 -0.82 -35.02
CA THR A 298 -5.49 -0.84 -33.71
C THR A 298 -3.98 -0.77 -33.89
N HIS A 299 -3.45 -1.52 -34.87
CA HIS A 299 -2.02 -1.52 -35.20
C HIS A 299 -1.57 -0.21 -35.84
N ALA A 300 -2.37 0.36 -36.75
CA ALA A 300 -2.12 1.68 -37.33
C ALA A 300 -2.11 2.78 -36.26
N ARG A 301 -3.02 2.70 -35.28
CA ARG A 301 -3.04 3.61 -34.13
C ARG A 301 -1.79 3.47 -33.27
N PHE A 302 -1.37 2.25 -32.98
CA PHE A 302 -0.13 2.00 -32.24
C PHE A 302 1.10 2.55 -32.96
N ALA A 303 1.22 2.33 -34.28
CA ALA A 303 2.29 2.93 -35.09
C ALA A 303 2.24 4.46 -35.08
N SER A 304 1.04 5.05 -35.19
CA SER A 304 0.86 6.52 -35.13
C SER A 304 1.18 7.12 -33.77
N THR A 305 0.93 6.38 -32.69
CA THR A 305 1.19 6.84 -31.30
C THR A 305 2.67 6.72 -31.01
N SER A 306 3.27 5.58 -31.33
CA SER A 306 4.72 5.34 -31.20
C SER A 306 5.53 6.32 -32.06
N SER A 307 5.08 6.64 -33.29
CA SER A 307 5.75 7.64 -34.13
C SER A 307 5.55 9.09 -33.67
N LYS A 308 4.42 9.41 -33.02
CA LYS A 308 4.23 10.71 -32.34
C LYS A 308 5.13 10.83 -31.10
N GLU A 309 5.36 9.74 -30.39
CA GLU A 309 6.31 9.66 -29.29
C GLU A 309 7.77 9.69 -29.78
N SER A 310 8.06 9.14 -30.97
CA SER A 310 9.41 9.10 -31.56
C SER A 310 9.77 10.30 -32.47
N LYS A 311 8.82 11.15 -32.87
CA LYS A 311 9.06 12.36 -33.70
C LYS A 311 8.23 13.60 -33.33
N THR A 312 7.70 13.63 -32.11
CA THR A 312 7.07 14.79 -31.42
C THR A 312 5.90 15.48 -32.16
N LYS A 313 4.68 15.39 -31.60
CA LYS A 313 3.62 16.39 -31.86
C LYS A 313 2.99 16.89 -30.57
N ALA A 314 3.47 18.05 -30.15
CA ALA A 314 2.85 18.97 -29.23
C ALA A 314 1.35 19.15 -29.52
N TYR A 315 0.52 18.66 -28.61
CA TYR A 315 -0.44 19.53 -27.95
C TYR A 315 0.15 19.74 -26.55
N LEU A 316 0.87 20.86 -26.39
CA LEU A 316 1.48 21.42 -25.18
C LEU A 316 1.38 20.54 -23.92
N ASP A 317 2.18 19.49 -23.88
CA ASP A 317 2.82 19.05 -22.64
C ASP A 317 4.31 19.28 -22.87
N PRO A 318 4.96 20.13 -22.07
CA PRO A 318 6.34 20.49 -22.35
C PRO A 318 7.21 19.24 -22.22
N ILE A 319 8.24 19.14 -23.07
CA ILE A 319 9.19 18.02 -23.15
C ILE A 319 9.62 17.62 -21.73
N ALA A 320 9.35 16.38 -21.28
CA ALA A 320 9.75 15.97 -19.94
C ALA A 320 11.26 16.16 -19.75
N TRP A 321 11.65 16.93 -18.73
CA TRP A 321 13.06 17.24 -18.43
C TRP A 321 13.59 16.24 -17.40
N ILE A 322 12.82 15.99 -16.34
CA ILE A 322 13.06 14.93 -15.35
C ILE A 322 11.71 14.36 -14.89
N ASN A 323 11.69 13.21 -14.20
CA ASN A 323 10.43 12.60 -13.77
C ASN A 323 9.56 13.57 -12.93
N GLY A 324 8.41 13.96 -13.50
CA GLY A 324 7.45 14.90 -12.92
C GLY A 324 7.72 16.39 -13.19
N LEU A 325 8.71 16.75 -14.02
CA LEU A 325 8.94 18.11 -14.53
C LEU A 325 9.27 18.09 -16.03
N ASN A 326 9.13 19.25 -16.67
CA ASN A 326 9.31 19.40 -18.10
C ASN A 326 10.25 20.56 -18.45
N SER A 327 10.53 20.79 -19.72
CA SER A 327 11.46 21.81 -20.20
C SER A 327 10.98 23.21 -19.86
N ASP A 328 9.66 23.46 -19.78
CA ASP A 328 9.14 24.76 -19.33
C ASP A 328 9.47 24.98 -17.85
N HIS A 329 9.44 23.92 -17.03
CA HIS A 329 9.93 23.98 -15.65
C HIS A 329 11.43 24.25 -15.58
N LYS A 330 12.24 23.64 -16.46
CA LYS A 330 13.67 23.94 -16.55
C LYS A 330 13.89 25.41 -16.89
N GLN A 331 13.19 25.89 -17.92
CA GLN A 331 13.25 27.25 -18.39
C GLN A 331 12.76 28.24 -17.33
N THR A 332 11.73 27.91 -16.55
CA THR A 332 11.28 28.70 -15.38
C THR A 332 12.43 28.90 -14.39
N ILE A 333 13.24 27.86 -14.16
CA ILE A 333 14.40 27.97 -13.27
C ILE A 333 15.50 28.81 -13.92
N GLU A 334 15.83 28.58 -15.19
CA GLU A 334 16.88 29.29 -15.94
C GLU A 334 16.59 30.79 -16.14
N ASN A 335 15.33 31.13 -16.44
CA ASN A 335 14.88 32.49 -16.75
C ASN A 335 14.66 33.38 -15.50
N ASN A 336 15.01 32.90 -14.31
CA ASN A 336 14.77 33.60 -13.06
C ASN A 336 13.27 33.87 -12.77
N GLU A 337 12.41 32.93 -13.14
CA GLU A 337 10.96 33.02 -12.89
C GLU A 337 10.56 32.42 -11.53
N TRP A 338 9.31 32.65 -11.12
CA TRP A 338 8.77 32.20 -9.84
C TRP A 338 8.56 30.69 -9.89
N LEU A 339 9.13 29.95 -8.92
CA LEU A 339 8.95 28.50 -8.89
C LEU A 339 7.50 28.12 -8.61
N CYS A 340 6.96 27.18 -9.40
CA CYS A 340 5.63 26.61 -9.22
C CYS A 340 5.63 25.47 -8.20
N SER A 341 4.43 25.07 -7.75
CA SER A 341 4.23 23.99 -6.80
C SER A 341 4.79 22.65 -7.28
N GLU A 342 4.79 22.37 -8.58
CA GLU A 342 5.30 21.12 -9.16
C GLU A 342 6.81 20.99 -8.94
N ILE A 343 7.58 22.04 -9.26
CA ILE A 343 9.02 22.11 -8.99
C ILE A 343 9.30 21.89 -7.50
N ILE A 344 8.59 22.61 -6.62
CA ILE A 344 8.77 22.49 -5.16
C ILE A 344 8.45 21.06 -4.68
N ASN A 345 7.37 20.46 -5.16
CA ASN A 345 6.95 19.11 -4.75
C ASN A 345 7.95 18.04 -5.21
N VAL A 346 8.49 18.16 -6.43
CA VAL A 346 9.54 17.25 -6.92
C VAL A 346 10.82 17.39 -6.08
N CYS A 347 11.22 18.61 -5.73
CA CYS A 347 12.34 18.85 -4.80
C CYS A 347 12.09 18.15 -3.45
N CYS A 348 10.94 18.42 -2.82
CA CYS A 348 10.56 17.80 -1.55
C CYS A 348 10.56 16.26 -1.62
N ARG A 349 10.08 15.68 -2.73
CA ARG A 349 10.07 14.23 -2.96
C ARG A 349 11.48 13.65 -2.99
N ILE A 350 12.40 14.26 -3.75
CA ILE A 350 13.80 13.82 -3.81
C ILE A 350 14.45 13.93 -2.43
N ILE A 351 14.31 15.08 -1.77
CA ILE A 351 14.92 15.35 -0.46
C ILE A 351 14.37 14.40 0.62
N SER A 352 13.07 14.10 0.61
CA SER A 352 12.47 13.15 1.56
C SER A 352 13.06 11.74 1.49
N ARG A 353 13.48 11.31 0.29
CA ARG A 353 14.17 10.02 0.08
C ARG A 353 15.61 10.06 0.60
N GLN A 354 16.28 11.21 0.49
CA GLN A 354 17.64 11.39 0.99
C GLN A 354 17.71 11.49 2.53
N PHE A 355 16.67 12.04 3.17
CA PHE A 355 16.62 12.27 4.61
C PHE A 355 15.40 11.60 5.26
N PRO A 356 15.35 10.25 5.30
CA PRO A 356 14.16 9.50 5.74
C PRO A 356 13.80 9.69 7.22
N ASN A 357 14.75 10.17 8.04
CA ASN A 357 14.54 10.42 9.48
C ASN A 357 13.90 11.79 9.78
N ILE A 358 13.68 12.62 8.75
CA ILE A 358 13.06 13.93 8.90
C ILE A 358 11.66 13.85 8.29
N SER A 359 10.65 14.19 9.09
CA SER A 359 9.27 14.21 8.63
C SER A 359 8.89 15.55 7.99
N GLY A 360 7.75 15.60 7.32
CA GLY A 360 7.28 16.80 6.62
C GLY A 360 7.11 16.52 5.14
N PHE A 361 7.59 17.44 4.28
CA PHE A 361 7.61 17.31 2.82
C PHE A 361 6.23 17.06 2.17
N GLN A 362 5.16 17.53 2.80
CA GLN A 362 3.81 17.36 2.30
C GLN A 362 3.60 18.22 1.03
N PRO A 363 2.75 17.78 0.07
CA PRO A 363 2.49 18.53 -1.15
C PRO A 363 2.01 19.96 -0.86
N THR A 364 2.60 20.93 -1.54
CA THR A 364 2.29 22.35 -1.36
C THR A 364 0.95 22.79 -1.97
N GLY A 365 0.38 21.96 -2.86
CA GLY A 365 -0.95 22.15 -3.44
C GLY A 365 -2.09 22.10 -2.42
N LEU A 366 -1.82 21.65 -1.19
CA LEU A 366 -2.81 21.58 -0.08
C LEU A 366 -3.05 22.93 0.61
N SER A 367 -2.50 24.03 0.08
CA SER A 367 -2.58 25.34 0.71
C SER A 367 -4.00 25.90 0.66
N PRO A 368 -4.58 26.32 1.80
CA PRO A 368 -5.96 26.80 1.85
C PRO A 368 -6.07 28.17 1.19
N VAL A 369 -7.12 28.35 0.39
CA VAL A 369 -7.46 29.62 -0.27
C VAL A 369 -8.79 30.12 0.28
N PHE A 370 -8.87 31.40 0.60
CA PHE A 370 -10.11 32.03 1.06
C PHE A 370 -11.01 32.30 -0.14
N ASP A 371 -12.22 31.76 -0.11
CA ASP A 371 -13.25 32.00 -1.12
C ASP A 371 -14.15 33.16 -0.66
N GLU A 372 -14.01 34.30 -1.32
CA GLU A 372 -14.79 35.51 -1.04
C GLU A 372 -16.29 35.33 -1.27
N ALA A 373 -16.71 34.46 -2.19
CA ALA A 373 -18.13 34.26 -2.50
C ALA A 373 -18.83 33.46 -1.38
N THR A 374 -18.14 32.46 -0.83
CA THR A 374 -18.68 31.63 0.26
C THR A 374 -18.26 32.12 1.65
N LYS A 375 -17.38 33.13 1.73
CA LYS A 375 -16.75 33.64 2.96
C LYS A 375 -16.14 32.52 3.81
N SER A 376 -15.55 31.54 3.14
CA SER A 376 -15.03 30.33 3.77
C SER A 376 -13.68 29.94 3.19
N TRP A 377 -12.89 29.19 3.94
CA TRP A 377 -11.66 28.61 3.42
C TRP A 377 -12.01 27.35 2.63
N SER A 378 -11.43 27.18 1.44
CA SER A 378 -11.69 26.03 0.57
C SER A 378 -11.51 24.70 1.31
N GLU A 379 -12.58 23.90 1.43
CA GLU A 379 -12.55 22.53 1.98
C GLU A 379 -11.90 21.51 1.05
N LYS A 380 -11.67 21.88 -0.22
CA LYS A 380 -10.87 21.09 -1.15
C LYS A 380 -9.45 21.09 -0.60
N PHE A 381 -9.02 20.00 0.02
CA PHE A 381 -7.68 19.39 -0.05
C PHE A 381 -7.54 18.42 1.13
N GLY A 382 -6.96 17.24 0.87
CA GLY A 382 -6.54 16.34 1.93
C GLY A 382 -5.76 17.13 2.97
N SER A 383 -6.17 17.06 4.23
CA SER A 383 -5.62 17.92 5.27
C SER A 383 -4.12 17.62 5.42
N PHE A 384 -3.31 18.68 5.54
CA PHE A 384 -1.96 18.52 6.08
C PHE A 384 -2.05 17.62 7.31
N SER A 385 -1.33 16.52 7.27
CA SER A 385 -1.29 15.54 8.35
C SER A 385 -0.26 15.98 9.38
N GLN A 386 -0.53 15.65 10.64
CA GLN A 386 0.43 15.85 11.71
C GLN A 386 1.72 15.05 11.42
N LYS A 387 2.88 15.65 11.72
CA LYS A 387 4.20 15.02 11.55
C LYS A 387 4.98 15.03 12.86
N GLY A 388 5.79 13.99 13.06
CA GLY A 388 6.70 13.88 14.21
C GLY A 388 8.00 14.67 14.00
N CYS A 389 8.62 15.14 15.08
CA CYS A 389 9.90 15.85 15.01
C CYS A 389 11.08 14.87 14.82
N PRO A 390 12.16 15.27 14.13
CA PRO A 390 12.36 16.57 13.48
C PRO A 390 11.49 16.71 12.21
N THR A 391 10.93 17.91 12.01
CA THR A 391 9.99 18.19 10.92
C THR A 391 10.39 19.43 10.14
N VAL A 392 10.26 19.42 8.82
CA VAL A 392 10.44 20.60 7.95
C VAL A 392 9.42 20.62 6.81
N GLN A 393 8.89 21.80 6.47
CA GLN A 393 7.85 21.95 5.45
C GLN A 393 8.00 23.27 4.68
N ILE A 394 7.87 23.22 3.35
CA ILE A 394 7.69 24.41 2.52
C ILE A 394 6.20 24.73 2.42
N HIS A 395 5.85 26.01 2.55
CA HIS A 395 4.49 26.53 2.52
C HIS A 395 4.30 27.56 1.44
N HIS A 396 3.17 27.49 0.75
CA HIS A 396 2.70 28.61 -0.06
C HIS A 396 1.85 29.53 0.83
N THR A 397 2.20 30.80 0.94
CA THR A 397 1.51 31.75 1.83
C THR A 397 0.12 32.19 1.33
N GLY A 398 -0.29 31.77 0.13
CA GLY A 398 -1.52 32.26 -0.52
C GLY A 398 -1.38 33.66 -1.13
N LYS A 399 -0.21 34.29 -1.03
CA LYS A 399 0.13 35.57 -1.68
C LYS A 399 1.33 35.42 -2.62
N SER A 400 1.34 34.32 -3.37
CA SER A 400 2.41 33.94 -4.31
C SER A 400 3.81 33.82 -3.70
N HIS A 401 3.94 33.72 -2.37
CA HIS A 401 5.23 33.68 -1.67
C HIS A 401 5.47 32.33 -0.98
N TRP A 402 6.71 31.86 -1.02
CA TRP A 402 7.16 30.60 -0.41
C TRP A 402 7.94 30.84 0.88
N VAL A 403 7.66 30.05 1.92
CA VAL A 403 8.39 30.07 3.20
C VAL A 403 8.65 28.66 3.71
N THR A 404 9.64 28.48 4.58
CA THR A 404 9.96 27.19 5.19
C THR A 404 9.67 27.22 6.68
N SER A 405 8.94 26.21 7.19
CA SER A 405 8.78 25.99 8.63
C SER A 405 9.56 24.76 9.09
N LEU A 406 10.02 24.78 10.33
CA LEU A 406 10.72 23.64 10.93
C LEU A 406 10.51 23.52 12.43
N GLN A 407 10.68 22.31 12.94
CA GLN A 407 10.68 22.01 14.38
C GLN A 407 11.69 20.90 14.68
N SER A 408 12.67 21.19 15.53
CA SER A 408 13.59 20.18 16.06
C SER A 408 12.99 19.42 17.23
N VAL A 409 13.53 18.23 17.51
CA VAL A 409 13.06 17.32 18.57
C VAL A 409 12.96 17.98 19.95
N ASN A 410 13.92 18.86 20.27
CA ASN A 410 14.02 19.50 21.59
C ASN A 410 13.32 20.87 21.66
N ASP A 411 12.74 21.35 20.55
CA ASP A 411 12.11 22.67 20.51
C ASP A 411 10.61 22.58 20.81
N GLN A 412 10.18 23.40 21.76
CA GLN A 412 8.75 23.60 22.06
C GLN A 412 8.06 24.59 21.11
N CYS A 413 8.84 25.32 20.31
CA CYS A 413 8.36 26.28 19.32
C CYS A 413 8.73 25.85 17.89
N ILE A 414 7.94 26.29 16.92
CA ILE A 414 8.27 26.14 15.51
C ILE A 414 9.07 27.36 15.02
N TYR A 415 9.89 27.18 14.00
CA TYR A 415 10.59 28.26 13.33
C TYR A 415 10.00 28.48 11.95
N VAL A 416 9.85 29.73 11.52
CA VAL A 416 9.41 30.09 10.17
C VAL A 416 10.48 30.97 9.53
N LEU A 417 11.05 30.47 8.44
CA LEU A 417 12.12 31.08 7.67
C LEU A 417 11.51 31.75 6.45
N ASP A 418 11.63 33.07 6.39
CA ASP A 418 11.10 33.91 5.30
C ASP A 418 12.24 34.75 4.73
N SER A 419 12.61 34.48 3.48
CA SER A 419 13.69 35.19 2.78
C SER A 419 13.29 36.57 2.26
N PHE A 420 12.00 36.93 2.27
CA PHE A 420 11.49 38.15 1.64
C PHE A 420 11.04 39.20 2.66
N SER A 421 10.26 38.79 3.66
CA SER A 421 9.54 39.68 4.57
C SER A 421 10.45 40.42 5.56
N LYS A 422 10.21 41.73 5.73
CA LYS A 422 10.82 42.56 6.79
C LYS A 422 9.93 42.68 8.02
N THR A 423 8.62 42.51 7.85
CA THR A 423 7.60 42.81 8.86
C THR A 423 7.06 41.57 9.56
N PHE A 424 7.50 40.36 9.15
CA PHE A 424 7.13 39.08 9.74
C PHE A 424 5.62 38.84 9.83
N THR A 425 4.85 39.54 8.99
CA THR A 425 3.40 39.39 8.86
C THR A 425 3.07 38.10 8.13
N LEU A 426 2.59 37.11 8.88
CA LEU A 426 2.12 35.85 8.32
C LEU A 426 0.69 35.99 7.79
N THR A 427 0.40 35.26 6.72
CA THR A 427 -0.93 35.23 6.12
C THR A 427 -1.84 34.27 6.88
N PRO A 428 -3.17 34.48 6.88
CA PRO A 428 -4.11 33.52 7.46
C PRO A 428 -3.98 32.12 6.85
N SER A 429 -3.70 32.03 5.54
CA SER A 429 -3.44 30.74 4.87
C SER A 429 -2.26 29.99 5.49
N LEU A 430 -1.18 30.70 5.81
CA LEU A 430 -0.02 30.11 6.48
C LEU A 430 -0.36 29.68 7.92
N ASP A 431 -1.13 30.47 8.67
CA ASP A 431 -1.55 30.10 10.03
C ASP A 431 -2.35 28.80 10.05
N ILE A 432 -3.25 28.61 9.09
CA ILE A 432 -4.02 27.39 8.92
C ILE A 432 -3.11 26.19 8.63
N GLN A 433 -2.14 26.34 7.73
CA GLN A 433 -1.19 25.28 7.42
C GLN A 433 -0.32 24.89 8.62
N LEU A 434 0.24 25.89 9.33
CA LEU A 434 1.07 25.66 10.51
C LEU A 434 0.27 24.99 11.64
N ALA A 435 -0.98 25.40 11.84
CA ALA A 435 -1.86 24.78 12.81
C ALA A 435 -2.21 23.32 12.45
N ALA A 436 -2.46 23.03 11.18
CA ALA A 436 -2.73 21.66 10.74
C ALA A 436 -1.54 20.72 10.98
N ILE A 437 -0.30 21.19 10.79
CA ILE A 437 0.90 20.35 10.96
C ILE A 437 1.32 20.25 12.44
N TYR A 438 1.29 21.36 13.18
CA TYR A 438 1.96 21.49 14.49
C TYR A 438 1.01 21.70 15.68
N GLY A 439 -0.29 21.91 15.43
CA GLY A 439 -1.28 22.39 16.42
C GLY A 439 -2.02 21.31 17.18
N HIS A 440 -1.97 20.04 16.76
CA HIS A 440 -2.74 18.97 17.39
C HIS A 440 -2.46 18.87 18.91
N GLY A 441 -3.54 18.93 19.70
CA GLY A 441 -3.48 18.84 21.16
C GLY A 441 -2.93 20.10 21.85
N LYS A 442 -2.70 21.20 21.13
CA LYS A 442 -2.19 22.47 21.69
C LYS A 442 -3.27 23.54 21.64
N LYS A 443 -3.33 24.36 22.70
CA LYS A 443 -4.20 25.57 22.75
C LYS A 443 -3.62 26.74 21.98
N HIS A 444 -2.30 26.76 21.80
CA HIS A 444 -1.59 27.76 21.00
C HIS A 444 -0.30 27.16 20.46
N ILE A 445 0.18 27.70 19.35
CA ILE A 445 1.45 27.33 18.73
C ILE A 445 2.38 28.51 18.87
N SER A 446 3.46 28.31 19.65
CA SER A 446 4.52 29.31 19.77
C SER A 446 5.46 29.21 18.58
N MET A 447 5.74 30.33 17.93
CA MET A 447 6.60 30.40 16.75
C MET A 447 7.67 31.47 16.88
N LYS A 448 8.83 31.18 16.29
CA LYS A 448 9.97 32.07 16.17
C LYS A 448 10.25 32.33 14.69
N LEU A 449 10.50 33.58 14.34
CA LEU A 449 10.80 33.99 12.98
C LEU A 449 12.21 34.60 12.98
N PRO A 450 13.24 33.79 12.75
CA PRO A 450 14.60 34.28 12.63
C PRO A 450 14.76 35.11 11.36
N GLU A 451 15.54 36.18 11.45
CA GLU A 451 15.93 36.98 10.30
C GLU A 451 17.02 36.25 9.50
N VAL A 452 16.59 35.34 8.61
CA VAL A 452 17.48 34.63 7.68
C VAL A 452 18.03 35.55 6.59
N GLN A 453 18.96 35.04 5.77
CA GLN A 453 19.44 35.80 4.62
C GLN A 453 18.26 36.18 3.72
N ARG A 454 18.24 37.47 3.36
CA ARG A 454 17.23 38.01 2.48
C ARG A 454 17.58 37.68 1.03
N GLN A 455 16.58 37.25 0.27
CA GLN A 455 16.73 37.11 -1.17
C GLN A 455 16.96 38.50 -1.81
N PRO A 456 17.79 38.60 -2.86
CA PRO A 456 18.12 39.88 -3.48
C PRO A 456 17.02 40.41 -4.42
N ASN A 457 16.01 39.60 -4.76
CA ASN A 457 15.00 39.89 -5.78
C ASN A 457 13.58 39.45 -5.35
N GLY A 458 12.58 39.59 -6.21
CA GLY A 458 11.19 39.22 -5.90
C GLY A 458 10.78 37.77 -6.16
N TYR A 459 11.61 36.98 -6.85
CA TYR A 459 11.21 35.70 -7.47
C TYR A 459 11.93 34.47 -6.90
N ASP A 460 12.97 34.65 -6.08
CA ASP A 460 13.78 33.54 -5.53
C ASP A 460 13.25 32.93 -4.22
N CYS A 461 12.06 33.32 -3.76
CA CYS A 461 11.50 32.80 -2.49
C CYS A 461 11.40 31.28 -2.47
N GLY A 462 11.07 30.64 -3.60
CA GLY A 462 11.07 29.18 -3.73
C GLY A 462 12.47 28.57 -3.59
N VAL A 463 13.47 29.15 -4.24
CA VAL A 463 14.87 28.67 -4.21
C VAL A 463 15.43 28.78 -2.79
N TYR A 464 15.21 29.92 -2.12
CA TYR A 464 15.64 30.11 -0.73
C TYR A 464 14.87 29.21 0.24
N SER A 465 13.60 28.91 -0.02
CA SER A 465 12.83 27.97 0.80
C SER A 465 13.42 26.56 0.72
N ILE A 466 13.79 26.08 -0.48
CA ILE A 466 14.49 24.80 -0.68
C ILE A 466 15.86 24.80 0.01
N ALA A 467 16.65 25.87 -0.15
CA ALA A 467 17.98 25.97 0.45
C ALA A 467 17.92 25.95 1.99
N ASN A 468 17.01 26.71 2.59
CA ASN A 468 16.78 26.71 4.04
C ASN A 468 16.30 25.34 4.55
N LEU A 469 15.43 24.67 3.80
CA LEU A 469 14.97 23.32 4.12
C LEU A 469 16.14 22.33 4.10
N LEU A 470 17.02 22.41 3.10
CA LEU A 470 18.19 21.53 2.98
C LEU A 470 19.21 21.75 4.11
N GLU A 471 19.44 23.00 4.52
CA GLU A 471 20.33 23.29 5.65
C GLU A 471 19.86 22.58 6.92
N PHE A 472 18.55 22.59 7.20
CA PHE A 472 17.98 21.85 8.31
C PHE A 472 18.22 20.33 8.17
N CYS A 473 18.04 19.79 6.96
CA CYS A 473 18.26 18.37 6.67
C CYS A 473 19.71 17.94 6.89
N PHE A 474 20.67 18.68 6.34
CA PHE A 474 22.10 18.39 6.47
C PHE A 474 22.62 18.58 7.91
N ASN A 475 21.95 19.41 8.72
CA ASN A 475 22.26 19.58 10.14
C ASN A 475 21.54 18.54 11.03
N GLY A 476 21.09 17.42 10.45
CA GLY A 476 20.47 16.32 11.20
C GLY A 476 19.12 16.67 11.83
N GLY A 477 18.40 17.64 11.27
CA GLY A 477 17.11 18.10 11.82
C GLY A 477 17.27 18.95 13.09
N THR A 478 18.43 19.60 13.28
CA THR A 478 18.69 20.50 14.40
C THR A 478 18.63 21.97 13.99
N SER A 479 17.99 22.77 14.82
CA SER A 479 17.73 24.21 14.65
C SER A 479 18.87 25.03 15.26
N ASN A 480 19.99 25.19 14.54
CA ASN A 480 21.09 26.04 15.00
C ASN A 480 21.12 27.39 14.26
N PHE A 481 20.31 28.35 14.74
CA PHE A 481 20.23 29.71 14.19
C PHE A 481 21.23 30.69 14.81
N LYS A 482 22.39 30.23 15.28
CA LYS A 482 23.37 31.13 15.91
C LYS A 482 23.90 32.19 14.93
N ASN A 483 24.12 31.78 13.67
CA ASN A 483 24.59 32.64 12.60
C ASN A 483 23.64 32.55 11.40
N LYS A 484 23.55 33.61 10.60
CA LYS A 484 22.83 33.57 9.32
C LYS A 484 23.62 32.72 8.33
N THR A 485 22.97 31.75 7.69
CA THR A 485 23.54 31.07 6.52
C THR A 485 23.69 32.10 5.38
N ALA A 486 24.87 32.18 4.79
CA ALA A 486 25.18 33.08 3.68
C ALA A 486 25.25 32.29 2.37
N PHE A 487 24.10 32.02 1.77
CA PHE A 487 23.97 31.51 0.41
C PHE A 487 24.57 32.49 -0.61
N GLU A 488 25.26 31.95 -1.59
CA GLU A 488 25.76 32.70 -2.74
C GLU A 488 24.65 32.75 -3.80
N PRO A 489 24.01 33.92 -4.04
CA PRO A 489 22.83 33.98 -4.91
C PRO A 489 23.16 33.60 -6.36
N THR A 490 24.37 33.95 -6.81
CA THR A 490 24.93 33.55 -8.10
C THR A 490 25.17 32.05 -8.11
N GLY A 491 24.39 31.32 -8.92
CA GLY A 491 24.54 29.87 -9.10
C GLY A 491 23.55 29.01 -8.30
N MET A 492 22.69 29.57 -7.44
CA MET A 492 21.68 28.76 -6.72
C MET A 492 20.71 28.06 -7.68
N ARG A 493 20.27 28.74 -8.75
CA ARG A 493 19.35 28.18 -9.75
C ARG A 493 19.99 27.11 -10.63
N GLU A 494 21.22 27.35 -11.07
CA GLU A 494 22.03 26.35 -11.79
C GLU A 494 22.27 25.10 -10.91
N HIS A 495 22.58 25.31 -9.63
CA HIS A 495 22.72 24.24 -8.65
C HIS A 495 21.42 23.45 -8.46
N LEU A 496 20.27 24.14 -8.42
CA LEU A 496 18.95 23.50 -8.33
C LEU A 496 18.70 22.58 -9.54
N ILE A 497 18.96 23.07 -10.75
CA ILE A 497 18.85 22.29 -12.00
C ILE A 497 19.72 21.04 -11.91
N LYS A 498 20.99 21.20 -11.54
CA LYS A 498 21.93 20.09 -11.40
C LYS A 498 21.47 19.05 -10.37
N CYS A 499 20.95 19.50 -9.22
CA CYS A 499 20.44 18.58 -8.19
C CYS A 499 19.19 17.81 -8.66
N LEU A 500 18.32 18.47 -9.43
CA LEU A 500 17.13 17.86 -10.02
C LEU A 500 17.51 16.81 -11.08
N GLU A 501 18.45 17.13 -11.97
CA GLU A 501 18.97 16.21 -13.01
C GLU A 501 19.70 15.00 -12.41
N LEU A 502 20.44 15.19 -11.32
CA LEU A 502 21.10 14.10 -10.61
C LEU A 502 20.15 13.26 -9.75
N GLY A 503 18.92 13.72 -9.51
CA GLY A 503 18.01 13.09 -8.55
C GLY A 503 18.53 13.09 -7.11
N TYR A 504 19.44 14.02 -6.78
CA TYR A 504 20.15 14.09 -5.50
C TYR A 504 20.54 15.54 -5.17
N PHE A 505 20.13 16.05 -4.01
CA PHE A 505 20.54 17.36 -3.50
C PHE A 505 21.84 17.32 -2.70
N SER A 506 22.72 18.26 -3.02
CA SER A 506 23.85 18.69 -2.17
C SER A 506 23.56 20.07 -1.57
N LYS A 507 24.33 20.49 -0.56
CA LYS A 507 24.20 21.83 0.03
C LYS A 507 24.28 22.91 -1.04
N PHE A 508 23.42 23.92 -0.94
CA PHE A 508 23.46 25.06 -1.86
C PHE A 508 24.78 25.85 -1.69
N PRO A 509 25.26 26.54 -2.74
CA PRO A 509 26.45 27.38 -2.68
C PRO A 509 26.36 28.40 -1.54
N GLN A 510 27.44 28.52 -0.76
CA GLN A 510 27.54 29.42 0.39
C GLN A 510 28.84 30.21 0.33
N SER A 511 28.78 31.49 0.69
CA SER A 511 29.97 32.34 0.84
C SER A 511 30.71 32.00 2.13
N LEU A 512 32.04 31.85 2.03
CA LEU A 512 32.92 31.57 3.18
C LEU A 512 32.93 32.70 4.23
N ASN A 513 32.51 33.91 3.84
CA ASN A 513 32.40 35.08 4.71
C ASN A 513 31.03 35.10 5.42
N SER A 514 30.78 34.14 6.32
CA SER A 514 29.65 34.26 7.24
C SER A 514 29.98 35.32 8.31
N CYS A 515 29.35 36.50 8.21
CA CYS A 515 29.44 37.49 9.28
C CYS A 515 28.80 36.91 10.55
N ALA A 516 29.47 37.07 11.69
CA ALA A 516 29.01 36.63 13.02
C ALA A 516 27.85 37.51 13.55
N ASP A 517 26.90 37.88 12.68
CA ASP A 517 25.74 38.66 13.04
C ASP A 517 24.74 37.76 13.75
N SER A 518 24.49 38.09 15.02
CA SER A 518 23.45 37.43 15.81
C SER A 518 22.10 37.53 15.10
N VAL A 519 21.44 36.39 14.90
CA VAL A 519 20.14 36.33 14.23
C VAL A 519 19.07 36.99 15.11
N LYS A 520 18.50 38.10 14.62
CA LYS A 520 17.32 38.71 15.26
C LYS A 520 16.14 37.74 15.16
N MET A 521 15.38 37.63 16.24
CA MET A 521 14.29 36.65 16.38
C MET A 521 12.99 37.38 16.73
N HIS A 522 11.95 37.19 15.93
CA HIS A 522 10.60 37.67 16.25
C HIS A 522 9.76 36.52 16.79
N THR A 523 8.92 36.76 17.79
CA THR A 523 8.04 35.74 18.33
C THR A 523 6.60 36.05 17.98
N ARG A 524 5.85 35.03 17.57
CA ARG A 524 4.41 35.12 17.33
C ARG A 524 3.72 33.88 17.92
N LYS A 525 2.41 33.95 18.08
CA LYS A 525 1.57 32.83 18.49
C LYS A 525 0.41 32.68 17.53
N ILE A 526 0.03 31.44 17.25
CA ILE A 526 -1.25 31.10 16.61
C ILE A 526 -2.14 30.55 17.72
N GLU A 527 -3.32 31.14 17.91
CA GLU A 527 -4.31 30.65 18.85
C GLU A 527 -5.11 29.50 18.23
N CYS A 528 -5.26 28.42 18.99
CA CYS A 528 -5.98 27.19 18.62
C CYS A 528 -6.90 26.83 19.79
N SER A 529 -7.82 27.74 20.11
CA SER A 529 -8.64 27.67 21.32
C SER A 529 -9.63 26.50 21.31
N CYS A 530 -10.06 26.08 20.12
CA CYS A 530 -10.97 24.95 19.92
C CYS A 530 -10.28 23.60 20.09
N VAL A 531 -11.00 22.62 20.65
CA VAL A 531 -10.52 21.24 20.84
C VAL A 531 -10.19 20.51 19.53
N CYS A 532 -10.67 21.00 18.39
CA CYS A 532 -10.35 20.43 17.07
C CYS A 532 -8.89 20.72 16.64
N GLY A 533 -8.17 21.59 17.34
CA GLY A 533 -6.77 21.93 17.05
C GLY A 533 -6.56 22.82 15.82
N LYS A 534 -7.64 23.27 15.17
CA LYS A 534 -7.60 24.24 14.07
C LYS A 534 -7.43 25.66 14.64
N PRO A 535 -6.88 26.62 13.87
CA PRO A 535 -6.66 27.96 14.40
C PRO A 535 -7.95 28.77 14.46
N ASP A 536 -7.99 29.74 15.36
CA ASP A 536 -9.18 30.57 15.60
C ASP A 536 -9.58 31.41 14.38
N ILE A 537 -8.64 31.68 13.47
CA ILE A 537 -8.89 32.46 12.24
C ILE A 537 -9.63 31.67 11.14
N LEU A 538 -9.78 30.34 11.29
CA LEU A 538 -10.36 29.49 10.27
C LEU A 538 -11.86 29.76 10.07
N GLU A 539 -12.59 30.01 11.15
CA GLU A 539 -14.04 30.18 11.15
C GLU A 539 -14.43 31.05 12.36
N ASN A 540 -15.64 31.57 12.36
CA ASN A 540 -16.21 32.20 13.55
C ASN A 540 -16.14 31.26 14.76
N MET A 541 -15.81 31.84 15.91
CA MET A 541 -15.69 31.13 17.18
C MET A 541 -16.89 31.47 18.08
N PHE A 542 -17.44 30.47 18.75
CA PHE A 542 -18.41 30.65 19.83
C PHE A 542 -17.74 30.45 21.19
N GLY A 543 -17.92 31.44 22.07
CA GLY A 543 -17.49 31.38 23.46
C GLY A 543 -18.59 30.80 24.34
N CYS A 544 -18.22 30.03 25.35
CA CYS A 544 -19.17 29.54 26.34
C CYS A 544 -19.64 30.68 27.24
N GLU A 545 -20.95 30.96 27.23
CA GLU A 545 -21.53 32.03 28.07
C GLU A 545 -21.81 31.60 29.52
N GLY A 546 -21.56 30.33 29.84
CA GLY A 546 -21.79 29.76 31.16
C GLY A 546 -21.02 30.51 32.26
N LYS A 547 -21.71 30.83 33.36
CA LYS A 547 -21.15 31.47 34.55
C LYS A 547 -21.24 30.53 35.75
N ARG A 548 -20.16 30.40 36.52
CA ARG A 548 -20.17 29.82 37.87
C ARG A 548 -19.76 30.91 38.86
N GLY A 549 -20.74 31.49 39.55
CA GLY A 549 -20.52 32.66 40.41
C GLY A 549 -20.10 33.89 39.58
N ARG A 550 -18.95 34.49 39.90
CA ARG A 550 -18.39 35.65 39.17
C ARG A 550 -17.45 35.28 38.01
N VAL A 551 -17.21 34.00 37.77
CA VAL A 551 -16.26 33.54 36.73
C VAL A 551 -17.04 33.10 35.49
N THR A 552 -16.74 33.75 34.36
CA THR A 552 -17.21 33.37 33.02
C THR A 552 -16.37 32.24 32.45
N CYS A 553 -17.00 31.29 31.76
CA CYS A 553 -16.29 30.22 31.08
C CYS A 553 -15.37 30.80 29.98
N SER A 554 -14.16 30.25 29.86
CA SER A 554 -13.17 30.67 28.87
C SER A 554 -13.02 29.68 27.70
N LYS A 555 -14.01 28.79 27.52
CA LYS A 555 -13.99 27.80 26.43
C LYS A 555 -14.50 28.45 25.15
N TRP A 556 -13.76 28.27 24.06
CA TRP A 556 -14.12 28.72 22.73
C TRP A 556 -14.06 27.54 21.76
N VAL A 557 -15.01 27.46 20.83
CA VAL A 557 -15.05 26.43 19.78
C VAL A 557 -15.41 27.06 18.44
N HIS A 558 -14.96 26.47 17.33
CA HIS A 558 -15.44 26.89 16.01
C HIS A 558 -16.96 26.68 15.91
N GLN A 559 -17.63 27.53 15.15
CA GLN A 559 -19.07 27.44 14.90
C GLN A 559 -19.46 26.04 14.39
N SER A 560 -18.73 25.49 13.42
CA SER A 560 -18.89 24.10 12.95
C SER A 560 -18.69 23.02 14.03
N CYS A 561 -17.87 23.28 15.05
CA CYS A 561 -17.58 22.35 16.15
C CYS A 561 -18.59 22.43 17.31
N SER A 562 -19.45 23.46 17.32
CA SER A 562 -20.39 23.73 18.40
C SER A 562 -21.67 22.86 18.35
N ASN A 563 -22.00 22.34 17.16
CA ASN A 563 -23.25 21.63 16.83
C ASN A 563 -24.54 22.41 17.19
N VAL A 564 -24.50 23.74 17.25
CA VAL A 564 -25.67 24.59 17.50
C VAL A 564 -25.70 25.82 16.60
N LEU A 565 -26.91 26.29 16.32
CA LEU A 565 -27.20 27.54 15.62
C LEU A 565 -27.67 28.57 16.67
N GLY A 566 -26.75 29.17 17.44
CA GLY A 566 -27.07 30.14 18.50
C GLY A 566 -26.09 30.16 19.67
N ASP A 567 -26.54 30.67 20.82
CA ASP A 567 -25.75 30.74 22.06
C ASP A 567 -25.22 29.36 22.45
N TRP A 568 -23.90 29.27 22.71
CA TRP A 568 -23.23 28.02 22.99
C TRP A 568 -22.87 27.89 24.48
N LEU A 569 -23.21 26.74 25.06
CA LEU A 569 -22.70 26.29 26.36
C LEU A 569 -21.82 25.05 26.17
N CYS A 570 -20.70 24.99 26.87
CA CYS A 570 -19.86 23.79 26.90
C CYS A 570 -20.51 22.67 27.72
N ASP A 571 -20.09 21.42 27.54
CA ASP A 571 -20.73 20.26 28.18
C ASP A 571 -20.82 20.35 29.71
N GLU A 572 -19.81 20.94 30.36
CA GLU A 572 -19.79 21.20 31.81
C GLU A 572 -20.85 22.21 32.29
N HIS A 573 -21.32 23.08 31.40
CA HIS A 573 -22.37 24.05 31.70
C HIS A 573 -23.74 23.61 31.14
N ARG A 574 -23.79 22.86 30.02
CA ARG A 574 -25.03 22.22 29.54
C ARG A 574 -25.58 21.21 30.56
N SER A 575 -24.70 20.50 31.27
CA SER A 575 -25.11 19.54 32.30
C SER A 575 -25.60 20.18 33.61
N THR A 576 -25.49 21.51 33.74
CA THR A 576 -25.92 22.28 34.93
C THR A 576 -27.14 23.16 34.68
N VAL A 577 -27.64 23.21 33.45
CA VAL A 577 -28.92 23.82 33.04
C VAL A 577 -29.92 22.71 32.87
#